data_AF-A0A9J6H2Y5-F1
#
_entry.id   AF-A0A9J6H2Y5-F1
#
_cell.length_a   1.000
_cell.length_b   1.000
_cell.length_c   1.000
_cell.angle_alpha   90.00
_cell.angle_beta   90.00
_cell.angle_gamma   90.00
#
_symmetry.space_group_name_H-M   'P 1'
#
loop_
_entity.id
_entity.type
_entity.pdbx_description
1 polymer ?
#
loop_
_entity_poly.entity_id
_entity_poly.type
_entity_poly.pdbx_seq_one_letter_code
_entity_poly.pdbx_strand_id
1 'polypeptide(L)'
;MPSASREAAFAHAVAAAGVVHAVSRACRDGQLGSCGCSSELRPDNLRRDWIWGGCGDNVAYGYRFTEGFVDVREREQNHPRASPAQGRKLMNLHNNEAGRRVRTCASMRYSFLSCSSCPQAAQKDSFLLCLSSVIVFSVTD
;
A
#
# COMPACT_ATOMS: atom_id res chain seq x y z
N MET A 1 15.08 -15.60 -4.21
CA MET A 1 14.64 -16.69 -5.08
C MET A 1 15.68 -16.86 -6.19
N PRO A 2 16.13 -18.08 -6.49
CA PRO A 2 17.28 -18.28 -7.37
C PRO A 2 16.97 -18.14 -8.87
N SER A 3 15.72 -18.30 -9.30
CA SER A 3 15.29 -18.22 -10.71
C SER A 3 14.67 -16.85 -11.07
N ALA A 4 14.94 -16.40 -12.30
CA ALA A 4 14.24 -15.26 -12.91
C ALA A 4 13.01 -15.77 -13.69
N SER A 5 11.96 -16.15 -12.97
CA SER A 5 10.71 -16.66 -13.55
C SER A 5 9.54 -15.70 -13.31
N ARG A 6 8.42 -15.92 -14.00
CA ARG A 6 7.20 -15.10 -13.83
C ARG A 6 6.63 -15.24 -12.43
N GLU A 7 6.72 -16.44 -11.86
CA GLU A 7 6.25 -16.77 -10.51
C GLU A 7 7.13 -16.05 -9.47
N ALA A 8 8.45 -16.00 -9.69
CA ALA A 8 9.35 -15.22 -8.84
C ALA A 8 9.01 -13.72 -8.92
N ALA A 9 8.72 -13.20 -10.11
CA ALA A 9 8.33 -11.80 -10.28
C ALA A 9 7.03 -11.47 -9.51
N PHE A 10 6.03 -12.35 -9.61
CA PHE A 10 4.79 -12.23 -8.85
C PHE A 10 5.03 -12.31 -7.33
N ALA A 11 5.85 -13.26 -6.88
CA ALA A 11 6.19 -13.42 -5.47
C ALA A 11 6.87 -12.16 -4.88
N HIS A 12 7.79 -11.55 -5.63
CA HIS A 12 8.43 -10.28 -5.25
C HIS A 12 7.41 -9.14 -5.14
N ALA A 13 6.52 -9.01 -6.13
CA ALA A 13 5.48 -7.98 -6.14
C ALA A 13 4.48 -8.16 -4.99
N VAL A 14 3.92 -9.37 -4.80
CA VAL A 14 2.93 -9.63 -3.75
C VAL A 14 3.52 -9.52 -2.35
N ALA A 15 4.79 -9.94 -2.16
CA ALA A 15 5.48 -9.78 -0.88
C ALA A 15 5.67 -8.29 -0.54
N ALA A 16 6.15 -7.48 -1.48
CA ALA A 16 6.30 -6.04 -1.27
C ALA A 16 4.94 -5.37 -0.99
N ALA A 17 3.91 -5.71 -1.76
CA ALA A 17 2.57 -5.19 -1.56
C ALA A 17 1.98 -5.58 -0.18
N GLY A 18 2.23 -6.82 0.27
CA GLY A 18 1.80 -7.32 1.56
C GLY A 18 2.45 -6.60 2.74
N VAL A 19 3.74 -6.25 2.65
CA VAL A 19 4.43 -5.45 3.67
C VAL A 19 3.84 -4.04 3.74
N VAL A 20 3.63 -3.38 2.59
CA VAL A 20 2.97 -2.06 2.55
C VAL A 20 1.62 -2.12 3.25
N HIS A 21 0.82 -3.14 2.95
CA HIS A 21 -0.51 -3.35 3.53
C HIS A 21 -0.47 -3.52 5.05
N ALA A 22 0.35 -4.46 5.53
CA ALA A 22 0.46 -4.77 6.95
C ALA A 22 0.94 -3.56 7.76
N VAL A 23 1.97 -2.86 7.28
CA VAL A 23 2.53 -1.69 7.97
C VAL A 23 1.55 -0.52 7.96
N SER A 24 0.88 -0.26 6.84
CA SER A 24 -0.11 0.82 6.75
C SER A 24 -1.28 0.63 7.72
N ARG A 25 -1.75 -0.62 7.89
CA ARG A 25 -2.79 -0.95 8.88
C ARG A 25 -2.28 -0.87 10.32
N ALA A 26 -1.08 -1.38 10.59
CA ALA A 26 -0.49 -1.32 11.92
C ALA A 26 -0.32 0.14 12.40
N CYS A 27 -0.04 1.08 11.48
CA CYS A 27 -0.06 2.52 11.78
C CYS A 27 -1.46 3.03 12.15
N ARG A 28 -2.50 2.61 11.43
CA ARG A 28 -3.89 2.98 11.71
C ARG A 28 -4.36 2.45 13.06
N ASP A 29 -4.01 1.20 13.35
CA ASP A 29 -4.43 0.51 14.57
C ASP A 29 -3.56 0.91 15.79
N GLY A 30 -2.60 1.83 15.62
CA GLY A 30 -1.75 2.34 16.70
C GLY A 30 -0.71 1.34 17.22
N GLN A 31 -0.44 0.28 16.48
CA GLN A 31 0.52 -0.77 16.86
C GLN A 31 1.99 -0.33 16.68
N LEU A 32 2.22 0.71 15.89
CA LEU A 32 3.55 1.28 15.60
C LEU A 32 3.63 2.69 16.15
N GLY A 33 4.52 2.94 17.12
CA GLY A 33 4.74 4.28 17.68
C GLY A 33 5.47 5.26 16.75
N SER A 34 5.97 4.78 15.62
CA SER A 34 6.70 5.55 14.60
C SER A 34 5.81 6.19 13.54
N CYS A 35 4.51 5.85 13.52
CA CYS A 35 3.54 6.37 12.57
C CYS A 35 2.16 6.52 13.22
N GLY A 36 1.23 7.16 12.51
CA GLY A 36 -0.17 7.26 12.91
C GLY A 36 -1.09 7.18 11.69
N CYS A 37 -2.33 7.64 11.84
CA CYS A 37 -3.33 7.67 10.77
C CYS A 37 -2.84 8.36 9.50
N SER A 38 -3.44 8.00 8.36
CA SER A 38 -3.22 8.70 7.09
C SER A 38 -3.48 10.20 7.20
N SER A 39 -2.58 11.01 6.64
CA SER A 39 -2.72 12.46 6.49
C SER A 39 -3.27 12.86 5.11
N GLU A 40 -3.95 11.94 4.43
CA GLU A 40 -4.55 12.21 3.13
C GLU A 40 -5.65 13.28 3.22
N LEU A 41 -5.58 14.24 2.29
CA LEU A 41 -6.61 15.26 2.12
C LEU A 41 -7.90 14.61 1.62
N ARG A 42 -9.03 15.26 1.93
CA ARG A 42 -10.33 14.90 1.36
C ARG A 42 -10.24 14.87 -0.17
N PRO A 43 -10.62 13.77 -0.83
CA PRO A 43 -10.64 13.72 -2.29
C PRO A 43 -11.65 14.73 -2.87
N ASP A 44 -11.25 15.47 -3.92
CA ASP A 44 -12.10 16.49 -4.56
C ASP A 44 -13.38 15.91 -5.17
N ASN A 45 -13.34 14.64 -5.56
CA ASN A 45 -14.46 13.91 -6.14
C ASN A 45 -15.35 13.22 -5.09
N LEU A 46 -15.06 13.38 -3.80
CA LEU A 46 -15.93 12.89 -2.74
C LEU A 46 -17.17 13.77 -2.64
N ARG A 47 -18.36 13.16 -2.78
CA ARG A 47 -19.65 13.82 -2.63
C ARG A 47 -19.66 14.76 -1.42
N ARG A 48 -20.09 16.01 -1.61
CA ARG A 48 -20.01 17.06 -0.56
C ARG A 48 -20.75 16.68 0.72
N ASP A 49 -21.84 15.92 0.59
CA ASP A 49 -22.62 15.39 1.69
C ASP A 49 -21.94 14.22 2.43
N TRP A 50 -20.88 13.61 1.91
CA TRP A 50 -20.14 12.59 2.65
C TRP A 50 -19.08 13.23 3.54
N ILE A 51 -18.92 12.64 4.73
CA ILE A 51 -17.97 13.12 5.73
C ILE A 51 -16.64 12.42 5.49
N TRP A 52 -15.59 13.19 5.28
CA TRP A 52 -14.22 12.69 5.28
C TRP A 52 -13.66 12.79 6.69
N GLY A 53 -13.20 11.68 7.26
CA GLY A 53 -12.61 11.69 8.59
C GLY A 53 -12.53 10.31 9.24
N GLY A 54 -11.85 10.27 10.39
CA GLY A 54 -11.48 9.05 11.11
C GLY A 54 -10.00 8.69 10.91
N CYS A 55 -9.62 7.45 11.21
CA CYS A 55 -8.24 6.99 11.05
C CYS A 55 -8.11 6.07 9.82
N GLY A 56 -7.48 6.57 8.75
CA GLY A 56 -7.19 5.80 7.54
C GLY A 56 -5.81 5.13 7.58
N ASP A 57 -5.60 4.14 6.71
CA ASP A 57 -4.32 3.43 6.60
C ASP A 57 -3.21 4.33 6.03
N ASN A 58 -2.07 4.39 6.71
CA ASN A 58 -0.96 5.28 6.32
C ASN A 58 -0.06 4.67 5.24
N VAL A 59 -0.51 4.81 4.00
CA VAL A 59 0.14 4.26 2.79
C VAL A 59 1.53 4.80 2.57
N ALA A 60 1.66 6.12 2.72
CA ALA A 60 2.90 6.81 2.43
C ALA A 60 4.01 6.31 3.35
N TYR A 61 3.67 6.06 4.62
CA TYR A 61 4.58 5.42 5.56
C TYR A 61 4.87 3.97 5.17
N GLY A 62 3.85 3.15 4.91
CA GLY A 62 4.03 1.75 4.51
C GLY A 62 4.88 1.58 3.25
N TYR A 63 4.71 2.47 2.27
CA TYR A 63 5.52 2.53 1.05
C TYR A 63 7.00 2.76 1.35
N ARG A 64 7.32 3.83 2.10
CA ARG A 64 8.70 4.20 2.45
C ARG A 64 9.37 3.13 3.31
N PHE A 65 8.63 2.57 4.26
CA PHE A 65 9.11 1.47 5.08
C PHE A 65 9.46 0.25 4.23
N THR A 66 8.58 -0.13 3.31
CA THR A 66 8.78 -1.30 2.44
C THR A 66 9.96 -1.11 1.50
N GLU A 67 10.15 0.09 0.95
CA GLU A 67 11.35 0.41 0.15
C GLU A 67 12.63 0.21 0.97
N GLY A 68 12.68 0.75 2.19
CA GLY A 68 13.82 0.61 3.09
C GLY A 68 13.99 -0.78 3.72
N PHE A 69 13.02 -1.68 3.60
CA PHE A 69 13.09 -3.01 4.20
C PHE A 69 13.28 -4.11 3.15
N VAL A 70 12.44 -4.13 2.12
CA VAL A 70 12.43 -5.19 1.09
C VAL A 70 13.59 -5.02 0.09
N ASP A 71 13.99 -3.79 -0.23
CA ASP A 71 15.03 -3.55 -1.24
C ASP A 71 16.45 -3.66 -0.69
N VAL A 72 16.65 -3.63 0.64
CA VAL A 72 17.98 -3.65 1.28
C VAL A 72 18.82 -4.83 0.78
N ARG A 73 18.23 -6.03 0.82
CA ARG A 73 18.93 -7.26 0.40
C ARG A 73 19.41 -7.19 -1.04
N GLU A 74 18.62 -6.60 -1.94
CA GLU A 74 18.97 -6.48 -3.35
C GLU A 74 19.99 -5.35 -3.56
N ARG A 75 19.89 -4.24 -2.81
CA ARG A 75 20.80 -3.09 -2.89
C ARG A 75 22.20 -3.40 -2.40
N GLU A 76 22.33 -4.12 -1.28
CA GLU A 76 23.62 -4.51 -0.68
C GLU A 76 24.43 -5.48 -1.55
N GLN A 77 23.76 -6.24 -2.43
CA GLN A 77 24.45 -7.13 -3.36
C GLN A 77 25.08 -6.35 -4.52
N ASN A 78 26.42 -6.35 -4.56
CA ASN A 78 27.17 -5.79 -5.67
C ASN A 78 27.50 -6.90 -6.68
N HIS A 79 27.02 -6.71 -7.91
CA HIS A 79 27.26 -7.63 -9.02
C HIS A 79 28.06 -6.91 -10.11
N PRO A 80 28.98 -7.60 -10.83
CA PRO A 80 29.69 -7.01 -11.95
C PRO A 80 28.73 -6.43 -12.99
N ARG A 81 29.13 -5.33 -13.63
CA ARG A 81 28.32 -4.70 -14.69
C ARG A 81 28.06 -5.69 -15.82
N ALA A 82 26.85 -5.64 -16.37
CA ALA A 82 26.36 -6.53 -17.43
C ALA A 82 26.37 -8.03 -17.06
N SER A 83 26.47 -8.38 -15.77
CA SER A 83 26.33 -9.77 -15.34
C SER A 83 24.86 -10.21 -15.27
N PRO A 84 24.56 -11.50 -15.48
CA PRO A 84 23.21 -12.06 -15.26
C PRO A 84 22.69 -11.79 -13.84
N ALA A 85 23.59 -11.77 -12.85
CA ALA A 85 23.25 -11.48 -11.46
C ALA A 85 22.83 -10.02 -11.25
N GLN A 86 23.46 -9.06 -11.95
CA GLN A 86 23.02 -7.66 -11.97
C GLN A 86 21.63 -7.53 -12.61
N GLY A 87 21.38 -8.21 -13.73
CA GLY A 87 20.07 -8.24 -14.38
C GLY A 87 18.97 -8.73 -13.43
N ARG A 88 19.24 -9.80 -12.68
CA ARG A 88 18.30 -10.35 -11.68
C ARG A 88 18.05 -9.38 -10.52
N LYS A 89 19.09 -8.72 -10.00
CA LYS A 89 18.95 -7.67 -8.97
C LYS A 89 18.00 -6.55 -9.45
N LEU A 90 18.21 -6.06 -10.67
CA LEU A 90 17.38 -4.99 -11.24
C LEU A 90 15.94 -5.46 -11.48
N MET A 91 15.75 -6.70 -11.94
CA MET A 91 14.43 -7.31 -12.08
C MET A 91 13.70 -7.41 -10.73
N ASN A 92 14.38 -7.87 -9.68
CA ASN A 92 13.79 -7.98 -8.35
C ASN A 92 13.37 -6.61 -7.79
N LEU A 93 14.24 -5.59 -7.92
CA LEU A 93 13.92 -4.21 -7.53
C LEU A 93 12.71 -3.66 -8.30
N HIS A 94 12.64 -3.94 -9.61
CA HIS A 94 11.49 -3.57 -10.44
C HIS A 94 10.20 -4.25 -9.97
N ASN A 95 10.24 -5.56 -9.68
CA ASN A 95 9.08 -6.31 -9.22
C ASN A 95 8.61 -5.85 -7.83
N ASN A 96 9.54 -5.59 -6.91
CA ASN A 96 9.21 -5.02 -5.60
C ASN A 96 8.52 -3.66 -5.75
N GLU A 97 9.04 -2.81 -6.63
CA GLU A 97 8.47 -1.49 -6.92
C GLU A 97 7.08 -1.60 -7.55
N ALA A 98 6.89 -2.54 -8.48
CA ALA A 98 5.57 -2.84 -9.05
C ALA A 98 4.57 -3.23 -7.95
N GLY A 99 4.97 -4.09 -7.01
CA GLY A 99 4.17 -4.47 -5.85
C GLY A 99 3.78 -3.28 -4.96
N ARG A 100 4.74 -2.41 -4.62
CA ARG A 100 4.47 -1.20 -3.82
C ARG A 100 3.51 -0.25 -4.53
N ARG A 101 3.60 -0.14 -5.86
CA ARG A 101 2.78 0.75 -6.67
C ARG A 101 1.35 0.28 -6.88
N VAL A 102 1.01 -0.99 -6.64
CA VAL A 102 -0.39 -1.45 -6.74
C VAL A 102 -1.32 -0.60 -5.86
N ARG A 103 -0.79 -0.02 -4.78
CA ARG A 103 -1.54 0.89 -3.91
C ARG A 103 -1.54 2.36 -4.36
N THR A 104 -0.55 2.81 -5.14
CA THR A 104 -0.40 4.21 -5.58
C THR A 104 -0.85 4.46 -7.03
N CYS A 105 -0.82 3.43 -7.88
CA CYS A 105 -1.10 3.46 -9.31
C CYS A 105 -2.36 2.70 -9.74
N ALA A 106 -3.18 2.21 -8.81
CA ALA A 106 -4.62 2.09 -9.09
C ALA A 106 -5.16 3.52 -9.27
N SER A 107 -4.89 4.08 -10.45
CA SER A 107 -5.11 5.44 -10.92
C SER A 107 -6.14 6.21 -10.11
N MET A 108 -5.69 7.18 -9.31
CA MET A 108 -6.14 8.58 -9.31
C MET A 108 -7.62 8.82 -9.73
N ARG A 109 -8.53 8.02 -9.19
CA ARG A 109 -9.98 8.23 -9.26
C ARG A 109 -10.65 7.90 -7.95
N TYR A 110 -10.15 7.01 -7.12
CA TYR A 110 -10.57 6.88 -5.73
C TYR A 110 -9.42 6.20 -4.97
N SER A 111 -8.78 6.89 -4.00
CA SER A 111 -8.25 6.15 -2.84
C SER A 111 -9.37 5.24 -2.41
N PHE A 112 -9.17 3.91 -2.28
CA PHE A 112 -10.25 3.00 -1.92
C PHE A 112 -10.94 3.54 -0.66
N LEU A 113 -12.10 4.16 -0.85
CA LEU A 113 -12.84 4.85 0.19
C LEU A 113 -13.61 3.77 0.91
N SER A 114 -13.19 3.45 2.13
CA SER A 114 -14.05 2.69 3.01
C SER A 114 -15.02 3.67 3.64
N CYS A 115 -16.28 3.59 3.21
CA CYS A 115 -17.36 4.43 3.69
C CYS A 115 -18.26 3.58 4.61
N SER A 116 -18.48 4.02 5.85
CA SER A 116 -19.34 3.33 6.82
C SER A 116 -20.46 4.24 7.32
N SER A 117 -21.60 3.63 7.66
CA SER A 117 -22.76 4.35 8.20
C SER A 117 -22.37 5.00 9.53
N CYS A 118 -22.61 6.31 9.68
CA CYS A 118 -22.29 7.02 10.93
C CYS A 118 -23.36 6.68 12.01
N PRO A 119 -23.00 6.02 13.12
CA PRO A 119 -23.99 5.61 14.13
C PRO A 119 -24.57 6.79 14.94
N GLN A 120 -24.00 7.99 14.84
CA GLN A 120 -24.43 9.18 15.58
C GLN A 120 -25.35 10.13 14.78
N ALA A 121 -25.64 9.82 13.51
CA ALA A 121 -26.54 10.63 12.69
C ALA A 121 -27.98 10.10 12.80
N ALA A 122 -28.68 10.49 13.87
CA ALA A 122 -30.12 10.33 13.94
C ALA A 122 -30.77 11.13 12.79
N GLN A 123 -31.34 10.39 11.83
CA GLN A 123 -32.45 10.83 10.99
C GLN A 123 -32.20 12.06 10.09
N LYS A 124 -31.19 11.98 9.21
CA LYS A 124 -31.19 12.65 7.89
C LYS A 124 -30.38 11.78 6.93
N ASP A 125 -30.99 11.44 5.80
CA ASP A 125 -30.48 10.66 4.66
C ASP A 125 -28.97 10.39 4.64
N SER A 126 -28.58 9.12 4.85
CA SER A 126 -27.37 8.46 4.33
C SER A 126 -26.03 9.22 4.37
N PHE A 127 -25.66 9.85 5.49
CA PHE A 127 -24.30 10.35 5.69
C PHE A 127 -23.32 9.18 5.96
N LEU A 128 -22.39 8.98 5.03
CA LEU A 128 -21.30 8.01 5.14
C LEU A 128 -20.02 8.69 5.65
N LEU A 129 -19.33 8.06 6.61
CA LEU A 129 -17.97 8.43 7.02
C LEU A 129 -16.98 7.66 6.16
N CYS A 130 -16.15 8.38 5.39
CA CYS A 130 -15.23 7.78 4.44
C CYS A 130 -13.75 7.99 4.80
N LEU A 131 -12.95 6.95 4.58
CA LEU A 131 -11.54 6.86 4.96
C LEU A 131 -10.65 6.26 3.87
N SER A 132 -9.38 6.68 3.85
CA SER A 132 -8.33 6.01 3.06
C SER A 132 -8.07 4.61 3.60
N SER A 133 -8.28 3.57 2.79
CA SER A 133 -8.04 2.18 3.19
C SER A 133 -7.14 1.43 2.20
N VAL A 134 -6.37 0.45 2.69
CA VAL A 134 -5.64 -0.54 1.90
C VAL A 134 -6.62 -1.47 1.18
N ILE A 135 -6.24 -1.95 -0.01
CA ILE A 135 -6.99 -3.01 -0.69
C ILE A 135 -7.12 -4.19 0.28
N VAL A 136 -8.31 -4.76 0.43
CA VAL A 136 -8.45 -6.06 1.11
C VAL A 136 -7.72 -7.07 0.24
N PHE A 137 -6.60 -7.59 0.71
CA PHE A 137 -5.94 -8.74 0.09
C PHE A 137 -6.88 -9.94 0.18
N SER A 138 -7.70 -10.14 -0.85
CA SER A 138 -8.38 -11.40 -1.08
C SER A 138 -7.51 -12.18 -2.07
N VAL A 139 -6.64 -13.05 -1.56
CA VAL A 139 -6.19 -14.19 -2.36
C VAL A 139 -7.38 -15.13 -2.34
N THR A 140 -8.23 -15.07 -3.36
CA THR A 140 -9.33 -16.02 -3.52
C THR A 140 -8.72 -17.40 -3.68
N ASP A 141 -9.03 -18.31 -2.75
CA ASP A 141 -8.95 -19.76 -2.98
C ASP A 141 -10.02 -20.13 -4.03
#